data_AF-A0A7V4NLL0-F1
#
_entry.id   AF-A0A7V4NLL0-F1
#
_cell.length_a   1.000
_cell.length_b   1.000
_cell.length_c   1.000
_cell.angle_alpha   90.00
_cell.angle_beta   90.00
_cell.angle_gamma   90.00
#
_symmetry.space_group_name_H-M   'P 1'
#
loop_
_entity.id
_entity.type
_entity.pdbx_description
1 polymer ?
#
loop_
_entity_poly.entity_id
_entity_poly.type
_entity_poly.pdbx_seq_one_letter_code
_entity_poly.pdbx_strand_id
1 'polypeptide(L)'
;MTRALVALLLVTAVAGCREYDFYPRLSDQSGLLDADTYAAYTKEAAQSVAIGRKFAQEYRGTSFADRKAQTDATVAYAQSLPGVATVIIG
;
A
#
# COMPACT_ATOMS: atom_id res chain seq x y z
N MET A 1 -22.83 50.40 4.78
CA MET A 1 -23.49 49.10 5.05
C MET A 1 -22.97 47.97 4.16
N THR A 2 -22.66 48.22 2.88
CA THR A 2 -22.08 47.23 1.94
C THR A 2 -20.72 46.66 2.36
N ARG A 3 -19.84 47.47 2.97
CA ARG A 3 -18.51 47.02 3.45
C ARG A 3 -18.58 45.97 4.57
N ALA A 4 -19.56 46.08 5.46
CA ALA A 4 -19.73 45.13 6.56
C ALA A 4 -20.24 43.77 6.07
N LEU A 5 -21.13 43.77 5.07
CA LEU A 5 -21.61 42.54 4.42
C LEU A 5 -20.50 41.81 3.67
N VAL A 6 -19.62 42.56 2.98
CA VAL A 6 -18.46 41.97 2.30
C VAL A 6 -17.48 41.34 3.30
N ALA A 7 -17.23 42.01 4.43
CA ALA A 7 -16.38 41.47 5.49
C ALA A 7 -16.97 40.19 6.10
N LEU A 8 -18.29 40.15 6.34
CA LEU A 8 -18.97 38.97 6.87
C LEU A 8 -18.89 37.77 5.91
N LEU A 9 -19.11 38.01 4.61
CA LEU A 9 -19.00 36.99 3.56
C LEU A 9 -17.59 36.40 3.46
N LEU A 10 -16.55 37.23 3.57
CA LEU A 10 -15.15 36.79 3.55
C LEU A 10 -14.83 35.88 4.74
N VAL A 11 -15.30 36.22 5.95
CA VAL A 11 -15.06 35.40 7.15
C VAL A 11 -15.75 34.04 7.04
N THR A 12 -16.97 33.99 6.51
CA THR A 12 -17.68 32.71 6.30
C THR A 12 -17.05 31.86 5.20
N ALA A 13 -16.40 32.46 4.19
CA ALA A 13 -15.71 31.73 3.14
C ALA A 13 -14.43 31.03 3.65
N VAL A 14 -13.69 31.66 4.58
CA VAL A 14 -12.49 31.05 5.17
C VAL A 14 -12.85 29.90 6.12
N ALA A 15 -13.96 30.00 6.86
CA ALA A 15 -14.44 28.92 7.73
C ALA A 15 -15.03 27.71 6.97
N GLY A 16 -15.32 27.87 5.67
CA GLY A 16 -15.80 26.80 4.79
C GLY A 16 -14.69 25.95 4.14
N CYS A 17 -13.42 26.35 4.29
CA CYS A 17 -12.28 25.49 4.00
C CYS A 17 -12.29 24.37 5.04
N ARG A 18 -12.92 23.24 4.70
CA ARG A 18 -12.71 21.97 5.42
C ARG A 18 -11.22 21.86 5.66
N GLU A 19 -10.85 21.59 6.90
CA GLU A 19 -9.57 20.97 7.23
C GLU A 19 -9.53 19.69 6.39
N TYR A 20 -8.96 19.77 5.20
CA TYR A 20 -8.48 18.60 4.54
C TYR A 20 -7.39 18.14 5.47
N ASP A 21 -7.67 17.08 6.24
CA ASP A 21 -6.63 16.22 6.78
C ASP A 21 -5.80 15.78 5.58
N PHE A 22 -4.85 16.63 5.20
CA PHE A 22 -3.72 16.27 4.36
C PHE A 22 -2.91 15.34 5.25
N TYR A 23 -3.34 14.07 5.27
CA TYR A 23 -2.40 13.00 5.53
C TYR A 23 -1.21 13.31 4.63
N PRO A 24 -0.01 13.54 5.19
CA PRO A 24 1.14 13.87 4.38
C PRO A 24 1.23 12.79 3.31
N ARG A 25 1.08 13.19 2.04
CA ARG A 25 1.40 12.29 0.93
C ARG A 25 2.80 11.79 1.25
N LEU A 26 2.95 10.47 1.38
CA LEU A 26 4.18 9.75 1.69
C LEU A 26 5.39 10.62 1.32
N SER A 27 5.94 11.33 2.31
CA SER A 27 6.98 12.34 2.10
C SER A 27 8.32 11.69 1.74
N ASP A 28 8.36 10.37 1.81
CA ASP A 28 9.46 9.53 1.40
C ASP A 28 8.94 8.49 0.38
N GLN A 29 9.19 8.78 -0.89
CA GLN A 29 8.96 7.86 -2.01
C GLN A 29 10.24 7.09 -2.39
N SER A 30 11.28 7.08 -1.54
CA SER A 30 12.51 6.32 -1.80
C SER A 30 12.36 4.80 -1.61
N GLY A 31 11.13 4.32 -1.42
CA GLY A 31 10.82 2.90 -1.51
C GLY A 31 11.20 2.35 -2.89
N LEU A 32 11.37 1.03 -2.98
CA LEU A 32 11.74 0.34 -4.23
C LEU A 32 10.80 0.63 -5.44
N LEU A 33 9.66 1.28 -5.23
CA LEU A 33 8.62 1.56 -6.22
C LEU A 33 8.09 2.98 -6.05
N ASP A 34 7.93 3.68 -7.17
CA ASP A 34 7.34 5.02 -7.26
C ASP A 34 5.86 5.01 -6.79
N ALA A 35 5.35 6.09 -6.20
CA ALA A 35 4.00 6.08 -5.61
C ALA A 35 2.91 5.90 -6.66
N ASP A 36 3.09 6.42 -7.88
CA ASP A 36 2.14 6.20 -8.97
C ASP A 36 2.12 4.72 -9.40
N THR A 37 3.28 4.05 -9.33
CA THR A 37 3.38 2.60 -9.56
C THR A 37 2.70 1.83 -8.44
N TYR A 38 2.87 2.26 -7.19
CA TYR A 38 2.17 1.66 -6.04
C TYR A 38 0.64 1.82 -6.14
N ALA A 39 0.17 3.00 -6.53
CA ALA A 39 -1.26 3.30 -6.68
C ALA A 39 -1.93 2.55 -7.84
N ALA A 40 -1.16 2.13 -8.84
CA ALA A 40 -1.65 1.36 -9.99
C ALA A 40 -1.80 -0.15 -9.72
N TYR A 41 -1.31 -0.66 -8.58
CA TYR A 41 -1.44 -2.09 -8.27
C TYR A 41 -2.91 -2.48 -8.07
N THR A 42 -3.40 -3.39 -8.92
CA THR A 42 -4.65 -4.11 -8.63
C THR A 42 -4.47 -4.96 -7.37
N LYS A 43 -5.58 -5.37 -6.74
CA LYS A 43 -5.56 -6.24 -5.57
C LYS A 43 -4.69 -7.49 -5.80
N GLU A 44 -4.83 -8.13 -6.96
CA GLU A 44 -4.11 -9.36 -7.34
C GLU A 44 -2.61 -9.08 -7.54
N ALA A 45 -2.29 -7.94 -8.15
CA ALA A 45 -0.90 -7.54 -8.38
C ALA A 45 -0.22 -7.16 -7.04
N ALA A 46 -0.93 -6.47 -6.13
CA ALA A 46 -0.44 -6.18 -4.78
C ALA A 46 -0.20 -7.46 -3.97
N GLN A 47 -1.12 -8.43 -4.07
CA GLN A 47 -0.97 -9.75 -3.45
C GLN A 47 0.25 -10.50 -4.01
N SER A 48 0.47 -10.45 -5.32
CA SER A 48 1.63 -11.09 -5.97
C SER A 48 2.96 -10.51 -5.46
N VAL A 49 3.05 -9.18 -5.34
CA VAL A 49 4.23 -8.52 -4.75
C VAL A 49 4.40 -8.89 -3.29
N ALA A 50 3.33 -8.93 -2.50
CA ALA A 50 3.39 -9.32 -1.10
C ALA A 50 3.88 -10.77 -0.92
N ILE A 51 3.39 -11.70 -1.75
CA ILE A 51 3.84 -13.10 -1.76
C ILE A 51 5.33 -13.17 -2.14
N GLY A 52 5.78 -12.46 -3.18
CA GLY A 52 7.18 -12.41 -3.58
C GLY A 52 8.10 -11.84 -2.49
N ARG A 53 7.67 -10.78 -1.81
CA ARG A 53 8.39 -10.21 -0.66
C ARG A 53 8.50 -11.21 0.49
N LYS A 54 7.42 -11.94 0.79
CA LYS A 54 7.44 -12.99 1.81
C LYS A 54 8.39 -14.12 1.44
N PHE A 55 8.38 -14.55 0.18
CA PHE A 55 9.34 -15.53 -0.32
C PHE A 55 10.79 -15.09 -0.12
N ALA A 56 11.13 -13.86 -0.50
CA ALA A 56 12.47 -13.32 -0.28
C ALA A 56 12.83 -13.20 1.20
N GLN A 57 11.89 -12.81 2.07
CA GLN A 57 12.09 -12.70 3.52
C GLN A 57 12.39 -14.06 4.16
N GLU A 58 11.79 -15.14 3.66
CA GLU A 58 11.96 -16.50 4.19
C GLU A 58 13.20 -17.22 3.65
N TYR A 59 14.12 -16.50 2.99
CA TYR A 59 15.36 -17.09 2.48
C TYR A 59 16.21 -17.66 3.62
N ARG A 60 16.55 -18.95 3.53
CA ARG A 60 17.33 -19.68 4.55
C ARG A 60 18.61 -20.30 4.03
N GLY A 61 18.80 -20.33 2.72
CA GLY A 61 19.94 -20.99 2.08
C GLY A 61 19.57 -21.60 0.75
N THR A 62 20.49 -22.36 0.17
CA THR A 62 20.33 -22.96 -1.15
C THR A 62 20.05 -24.46 -1.11
N SER A 63 20.11 -25.09 0.07
CA SER A 63 19.82 -26.51 0.20
C SER A 63 18.36 -26.79 -0.18
N PHE A 64 18.06 -28.05 -0.52
CA PHE A 64 16.68 -28.43 -0.81
C PHE A 64 15.77 -28.24 0.42
N ALA A 65 16.27 -28.56 1.61
CA ALA A 65 15.52 -28.40 2.86
C ALA A 65 15.19 -26.92 3.13
N ASP A 66 16.16 -26.02 2.90
CA ASP A 66 15.96 -24.58 3.08
C ASP A 66 14.93 -24.03 2.09
N ARG A 67 15.05 -24.40 0.81
CA ARG A 67 14.09 -23.99 -0.23
C ARG A 67 12.70 -24.53 0.04
N LYS A 68 12.57 -25.78 0.51
CA LYS A 68 11.28 -26.34 0.91
C LYS A 68 10.66 -25.53 2.06
N ALA A 69 11.42 -25.24 3.11
CA ALA A 69 10.91 -24.48 4.25
C ALA A 69 10.51 -23.04 3.86
N GLN A 70 11.28 -22.40 2.99
CA GLN A 70 10.98 -21.08 2.41
C GLN A 70 9.66 -21.11 1.61
N THR A 71 9.49 -22.10 0.74
CA THR A 71 8.26 -22.29 -0.04
C THR A 71 7.06 -22.57 0.86
N ASP A 72 7.19 -23.49 1.82
CA ASP A 72 6.10 -23.84 2.74
C ASP A 72 5.61 -22.61 3.53
N ALA A 73 6.53 -21.79 4.05
CA ALA A 73 6.18 -20.54 4.75
C ALA A 73 5.51 -19.51 3.82
N THR A 74 5.95 -19.42 2.57
CA THR A 74 5.38 -18.51 1.56
C THR A 74 3.96 -18.93 1.16
N VAL A 75 3.74 -20.23 0.95
CA VAL A 75 2.42 -20.78 0.61
C VAL A 75 1.43 -20.55 1.75
N ALA A 76 1.84 -20.80 3.01
CA ALA A 76 1.01 -20.53 4.17
C ALA A 76 0.61 -19.05 4.28
N TYR A 77 1.54 -18.13 4.00
CA TYR A 77 1.22 -16.71 3.93
C TYR A 77 0.24 -16.39 2.80
N ALA A 78 0.47 -16.93 1.59
CA ALA A 78 -0.39 -16.64 0.46
C ALA A 78 -1.84 -17.13 0.66
N GLN A 79 -2.02 -18.28 1.33
CA GLN A 79 -3.34 -18.81 1.69
C GLN A 79 -4.09 -17.93 2.70
N SER A 80 -3.39 -17.09 3.47
CA SER A 80 -4.02 -16.11 4.36
C SER A 80 -4.61 -14.90 3.62
N LEU A 81 -4.27 -14.72 2.34
CA LEU A 81 -4.72 -13.57 1.56
C LEU A 81 -6.12 -13.82 0.94
N PRO A 82 -7.03 -12.83 1.00
CA PRO A 82 -8.40 -13.01 0.57
C PRO A 82 -8.50 -13.20 -0.95
N GLY A 83 -9.04 -14.35 -1.37
CA GLY A 83 -9.28 -14.69 -2.77
C GLY A 83 -8.13 -15.42 -3.47
N VAL A 84 -7.07 -15.79 -2.76
CA VAL A 84 -5.99 -16.62 -3.31
C VAL A 84 -6.36 -18.10 -3.15
N ALA A 85 -6.84 -18.73 -4.23
CA ALA A 85 -7.35 -20.10 -4.20
C ALA A 85 -6.29 -21.18 -4.50
N THR A 86 -5.25 -20.86 -5.27
CA THR A 86 -4.18 -21.82 -5.65
C THR A 86 -2.90 -21.05 -5.96
N VAL A 87 -1.81 -21.36 -5.27
CA VAL A 87 -0.46 -20.84 -5.57
C VAL A 87 0.37 -21.97 -6.16
N ILE A 88 0.70 -21.88 -7.45
CA ILE A 88 1.66 -22.76 -8.12
C ILE A 88 2.97 -21.98 -8.22
N ILE A 89 3.94 -22.29 -7.36
CA ILE A 89 5.33 -21.86 -7.55
C ILE A 89 6.03 -23.02 -8.26
N GLY A 90 6.18 -22.88 -9.59
CA GLY A 90 6.91 -23.82 -10.44
C GLY A 90 8.38 -23.49 -10.51
#